data_AF-A0A444F8X5-F1
#
_entry.id   AF-A0A444F8X5-F1
#
_cell.length_a   1.000
_cell.length_b   1.000
_cell.length_c   1.000
_cell.angle_alpha   90.00
_cell.angle_beta   90.00
_cell.angle_gamma   90.00
#
_symmetry.space_group_name_H-M   'P 1'
#
loop_
_entity.id
_entity.type
_entity.pdbx_description
1 polymer ?
#
loop_
_entity_poly.entity_id
_entity_poly.type
_entity_poly.pdbx_seq_one_letter_code
_entity_poly.pdbx_strand_id
1 'polypeptide(L)'
;MLLLFSNGGKEIDEHEETVDQSVALEDAVNLILEGLSKCLSPAGTDDLELKLHKQAIILLAYVASCGKSGFEILLKSVGPRGVNFLQIIIQVLASELDVEIAGCALARTLCKER
;
A
#
# COMPACT_ATOMS: atom_id res chain seq x y z
N MET A 1 2.73 -17.34 0.12
CA MET A 1 2.12 -16.01 -0.05
C MET A 1 2.69 -15.30 -1.28
N LEU A 2 4.01 -15.15 -1.42
CA LEU A 2 4.65 -14.47 -2.57
C LEU A 2 4.43 -15.11 -3.95
N LEU A 3 4.25 -16.42 -4.01
CA LEU A 3 4.00 -17.16 -5.25
C LEU A 3 2.68 -16.77 -5.95
N LEU A 4 1.74 -16.14 -5.24
CA LEU A 4 0.46 -15.66 -5.80
C LEU A 4 0.66 -14.49 -6.75
N PHE A 5 1.67 -13.66 -6.48
CA PHE A 5 1.92 -12.40 -7.19
C PHE A 5 2.96 -12.55 -8.30
N SER A 6 3.50 -13.77 -8.46
CA SER A 6 4.61 -14.09 -9.34
C SER A 6 4.28 -15.10 -10.44
N ASN A 7 2.99 -15.38 -10.67
CA ASN A 7 2.58 -16.23 -11.79
C ASN A 7 2.74 -15.47 -13.11
N GLY A 8 3.95 -15.47 -13.65
CA GLY A 8 4.20 -15.26 -15.07
C GLY A 8 3.62 -16.45 -15.82
N GLY A 9 2.65 -16.18 -16.69
CA GLY A 9 1.74 -17.17 -17.27
C GLY A 9 2.40 -18.47 -17.71
N LYS A 10 1.91 -19.57 -17.14
CA LYS A 10 1.96 -20.88 -17.78
C LYS A 10 0.58 -21.51 -17.60
N GLU A 11 -0.24 -21.41 -18.64
CA GLU A 11 -1.48 -22.16 -18.76
C GLU A 11 -1.11 -23.65 -18.88
N ILE A 12 -1.46 -24.45 -17.87
CA ILE A 12 -1.50 -25.91 -17.99
C ILE A 12 -2.74 -26.42 -17.24
N ASP A 13 -3.45 -27.27 -17.97
CA ASP A 13 -4.67 -28.03 -17.72
C ASP A 13 -4.86 -28.67 -16.34
N GLU A 14 -6.15 -28.73 -15.99
CA GLU A 14 -6.90 -29.76 -15.27
C GLU A 14 -6.26 -30.45 -14.04
N HIS A 15 -6.74 -30.09 -12.84
CA HIS A 15 -7.30 -31.11 -11.92
C HIS A 15 -8.25 -30.51 -10.86
N GLU A 16 -9.25 -31.32 -10.55
CA GLU A 16 -10.56 -30.99 -10.02
C GLU A 16 -10.57 -31.22 -8.49
N GLU A 17 -10.06 -30.28 -7.68
CA GLU A 17 -10.25 -30.26 -6.21
C GLU A 17 -9.84 -28.93 -5.50
N THR A 18 -9.82 -27.80 -6.21
CA THR A 18 -9.06 -26.58 -5.79
C THR A 18 -9.88 -25.31 -5.54
N VAL A 19 -11.19 -25.33 -5.78
CA VAL A 19 -12.03 -24.10 -5.80
C VAL A 19 -12.19 -23.46 -4.42
N ASP A 20 -12.44 -24.26 -3.38
CA ASP A 20 -12.75 -23.76 -2.03
C ASP A 20 -11.52 -23.11 -1.35
N GLN A 21 -10.34 -23.71 -1.53
CA GLN A 21 -9.08 -23.15 -1.01
C GLN A 21 -8.68 -21.86 -1.74
N SER A 22 -9.00 -21.74 -3.04
CA SER A 22 -8.71 -20.54 -3.83
C SER A 22 -9.55 -19.34 -3.34
N VAL A 23 -10.83 -19.56 -3.03
CA VAL A 23 -11.73 -18.52 -2.50
C VAL A 23 -11.28 -18.06 -1.12
N ALA A 24 -11.02 -18.99 -0.21
CA ALA A 24 -10.52 -18.67 1.14
C ALA A 24 -9.18 -17.91 1.12
N LEU A 25 -8.32 -18.21 0.14
CA LEU A 25 -7.05 -17.52 -0.04
C LEU A 25 -7.20 -16.11 -0.61
N GLU A 26 -8.09 -15.92 -1.58
CA GLU A 26 -8.41 -14.59 -2.11
C GLU A 26 -8.97 -13.68 -1.03
N ASP A 27 -9.87 -14.19 -0.18
CA ASP A 27 -10.41 -13.46 0.96
C ASP A 27 -9.33 -13.06 1.96
N ALA A 28 -8.40 -13.97 2.27
CA ALA A 28 -7.27 -13.67 3.14
C ALA A 28 -6.37 -12.56 2.55
N VAL A 29 -6.11 -12.60 1.24
CA VAL A 29 -5.36 -11.55 0.55
C VAL A 29 -6.11 -10.22 0.60
N ASN A 30 -7.40 -10.21 0.29
CA ASN A 30 -8.22 -8.99 0.33
C ASN A 30 -8.26 -8.38 1.74
N LEU A 31 -8.32 -9.21 2.78
CA LEU A 31 -8.26 -8.76 4.19
C LEU A 31 -6.92 -8.09 4.52
N ILE A 32 -5.80 -8.66 4.05
CA ILE A 32 -4.46 -8.08 4.23
C ILE A 32 -4.37 -6.74 3.48
N LEU A 33 -4.85 -6.67 2.23
CA LEU A 33 -4.84 -5.44 1.45
C LEU A 33 -5.72 -4.36 2.09
N GLU A 34 -6.89 -4.72 2.63
CA GLU A 34 -7.73 -3.79 3.37
C GLU A 34 -7.01 -3.27 4.63
N GLY A 35 -6.35 -4.16 5.40
CA GLY A 35 -5.52 -3.78 6.54
C GLY A 35 -4.40 -2.81 6.16
N LEU A 36 -3.66 -3.10 5.09
CA LEU A 36 -2.61 -2.23 4.57
C LEU A 36 -3.13 -0.87 4.13
N SER A 37 -4.33 -0.81 3.55
CA SER A 37 -4.94 0.46 3.16
C SER A 37 -5.25 1.35 4.38
N LYS A 38 -5.62 0.75 5.51
CA LYS A 38 -5.84 1.46 6.79
C LYS A 38 -4.54 1.97 7.39
N CYS A 39 -3.44 1.23 7.21
CA CYS A 39 -2.10 1.68 7.59
C CYS A 39 -1.60 2.86 6.74
N LEU A 40 -2.23 3.15 5.60
CA LEU A 40 -1.87 4.27 4.72
C LEU A 40 -2.95 5.36 4.75
N SER A 41 -3.53 5.61 5.92
CA SER A 41 -4.41 6.75 6.09
C SER A 41 -3.58 8.03 6.20
N PRO A 42 -3.98 9.14 5.56
CA PRO A 42 -3.45 10.45 5.91
C PRO A 42 -3.84 10.74 7.37
N ALA A 43 -2.96 10.41 8.31
CA ALA A 43 -3.18 10.57 9.74
C ALA A 43 -1.84 10.85 10.41
N GLY A 44 -1.89 11.87 11.28
CA GLY A 44 -0.86 12.35 12.19
C GLY A 44 0.55 12.53 11.61
N THR A 45 1.41 13.10 12.44
CA THR A 45 2.81 13.39 12.10
C THR A 45 3.72 12.69 13.10
N ASP A 46 3.21 11.65 13.76
CA ASP A 46 3.97 10.94 14.75
C ASP A 46 5.02 10.05 14.05
N ASP A 47 6.18 9.88 14.69
CA ASP A 47 7.31 9.13 14.11
C ASP A 47 6.94 7.66 13.83
N LEU A 48 5.96 7.13 14.55
CA LEU A 48 5.50 5.75 14.41
C LEU A 48 4.64 5.57 13.15
N GLU A 49 3.73 6.48 12.87
CA GLU A 49 2.88 6.57 11.69
C GLU A 49 3.75 6.74 10.45
N LEU A 50 4.71 7.67 10.45
CA LEU A 50 5.65 7.85 9.33
C LEU A 50 6.45 6.57 9.04
N LYS A 51 6.92 5.87 10.09
CA LYS A 51 7.58 4.58 9.94
C LYS A 51 6.64 3.52 9.39
N LEU A 52 5.39 3.47 9.86
CA LEU A 52 4.38 2.54 9.39
C LEU A 52 4.07 2.77 7.90
N HIS A 53 3.86 4.01 7.49
CA HIS A 53 3.64 4.39 6.10
C HIS A 53 4.79 3.94 5.21
N LYS A 54 6.04 4.24 5.62
CA LYS A 54 7.23 3.79 4.91
C LYS A 54 7.28 2.26 4.75
N GLN A 55 7.03 1.50 5.82
CA GLN A 55 7.08 0.03 5.75
C GLN A 55 5.96 -0.54 4.88
N ALA A 56 4.75 0.02 4.96
CA ALA A 56 3.64 -0.37 4.11
C ALA A 56 3.93 -0.10 2.62
N ILE A 57 4.50 1.06 2.30
CA ILE A 57 4.91 1.41 0.92
C ILE A 57 6.00 0.45 0.42
N ILE A 58 7.00 0.13 1.24
CA ILE A 58 8.07 -0.82 0.87
C ILE A 58 7.48 -2.20 0.58
N LEU A 59 6.56 -2.68 1.43
CA LEU A 59 5.89 -3.96 1.21
C LEU A 59 5.08 -3.96 -0.09
N LEU A 60 4.32 -2.90 -0.36
CA LEU A 60 3.54 -2.77 -1.61
C LEU A 60 4.45 -2.71 -2.84
N ALA A 61 5.57 -1.99 -2.77
CA ALA A 61 6.57 -1.96 -3.84
C ALA A 61 7.18 -3.35 -4.08
N TYR A 62 7.43 -4.10 -3.01
CA TYR A 62 7.90 -5.47 -3.10
C TYR A 62 6.87 -6.40 -3.75
N VAL A 63 5.59 -6.32 -3.35
CA VAL A 63 4.49 -7.06 -4.01
C VAL A 63 4.41 -6.70 -5.49
N ALA A 64 4.47 -5.42 -5.83
CA ALA A 64 4.45 -4.96 -7.21
C ALA A 64 5.63 -5.46 -8.05
N SER A 65 6.77 -5.71 -7.42
CA SER A 65 7.97 -6.24 -8.07
C SER A 65 7.88 -7.73 -8.40
N CYS A 66 6.89 -8.46 -7.87
CA CYS A 66 6.76 -9.90 -8.04
C CYS A 66 6.29 -10.32 -9.44
N GLY A 67 5.82 -9.39 -10.29
CA GLY A 67 5.36 -9.67 -11.64
C GLY A 67 4.10 -8.90 -11.98
N LYS A 68 3.46 -9.27 -13.10
CA LYS A 68 2.27 -8.56 -13.61
C LYS A 68 1.12 -8.58 -12.60
N SER A 69 0.80 -9.74 -12.02
CA SER A 69 -0.27 -9.87 -11.03
C SER A 69 0.05 -9.12 -9.73
N GLY A 70 1.32 -9.09 -9.31
CA GLY A 70 1.77 -8.25 -8.21
C GLY A 70 1.59 -6.76 -8.47
N PHE A 71 1.91 -6.29 -9.68
CA PHE A 71 1.71 -4.90 -10.06
C PHE A 71 0.22 -4.52 -10.14
N GLU A 72 -0.63 -5.41 -10.65
CA GLU A 72 -2.08 -5.21 -10.72
C GLU A 72 -2.71 -4.95 -9.34
N ILE A 73 -2.11 -5.44 -8.25
CA ILE A 73 -2.57 -5.14 -6.89
C ILE A 73 -2.48 -3.65 -6.57
N LEU A 74 -1.44 -2.95 -7.05
CA LEU A 74 -1.34 -1.51 -6.86
C LEU A 74 -2.45 -0.74 -7.56
N LEU A 75 -3.00 -1.31 -8.63
CA LEU A 75 -4.06 -0.72 -9.45
C LEU A 75 -5.46 -1.16 -9.01
N LYS A 76 -5.58 -2.29 -8.30
CA LYS A 76 -6.84 -2.80 -7.75
C LYS A 76 -7.41 -1.78 -6.76
N SER A 77 -8.70 -1.47 -6.92
CA SER A 77 -9.43 -0.68 -5.94
C SER A 77 -9.46 -1.41 -4.60
N VAL A 78 -9.20 -0.68 -3.50
CA VAL A 78 -9.25 -1.20 -2.15
C VAL A 78 -10.27 -0.43 -1.32
N GLY A 79 -11.11 -1.19 -0.61
CA GLY A 79 -12.16 -0.64 0.24
C GLY A 79 -13.33 0.01 -0.53
N PRO A 80 -14.30 0.60 0.19
CA PRO A 80 -15.55 1.09 -0.38
C PRO A 80 -15.41 2.38 -1.19
N ARG A 81 -14.25 3.07 -1.09
CA ARG A 81 -14.02 4.37 -1.73
C ARG A 81 -13.53 4.30 -3.17
N GLY A 82 -13.29 3.11 -3.72
CA GLY A 82 -12.89 2.97 -5.12
C GLY A 82 -11.44 3.39 -5.43
N VAL A 83 -10.64 3.70 -4.41
CA VAL A 83 -9.26 4.19 -4.58
C VAL A 83 -8.28 3.03 -4.60
N ASN A 84 -7.28 3.11 -5.47
CA ASN A 84 -6.21 2.12 -5.54
C ASN A 84 -5.00 2.53 -4.68
N PHE A 85 -4.06 1.60 -4.47
CA PHE A 85 -2.89 1.87 -3.63
C PHE A 85 -2.00 2.97 -4.19
N LEU A 86 -1.83 3.10 -5.52
CA LEU A 86 -1.04 4.22 -6.07
C LEU A 86 -1.59 5.56 -5.63
N GLN A 87 -2.91 5.74 -5.72
CA GLN A 87 -3.56 6.96 -5.31
C GLN A 87 -3.40 7.20 -3.80
N ILE A 88 -3.59 6.18 -2.97
CA ILE A 88 -3.39 6.27 -1.52
C ILE A 88 -1.95 6.69 -1.19
N ILE A 89 -0.96 6.04 -1.80
CA ILE A 89 0.47 6.34 -1.59
C ILE A 89 0.78 7.79 -1.93
N ILE A 90 0.30 8.29 -3.08
CA ILE A 90 0.51 9.69 -3.49
C ILE A 90 -0.12 10.65 -2.48
N GLN A 91 -1.33 10.36 -1.99
CA GLN A 91 -2.01 11.21 -1.02
C GLN A 91 -1.28 11.26 0.32
N VAL A 92 -0.80 10.12 0.81
CA VAL A 92 -0.01 10.04 2.05
C VAL A 92 1.28 10.85 1.91
N LEU A 93 2.06 10.60 0.85
CA LEU A 93 3.33 11.31 0.62
C LEU A 93 3.13 12.82 0.46
N ALA A 94 2.06 13.25 -0.21
CA ALA A 94 1.74 14.67 -0.34
C ALA A 94 1.42 15.29 1.03
N SER A 95 0.61 14.61 1.85
CA SER A 95 0.28 15.07 3.21
C SER A 95 1.51 15.15 4.11
N GLU A 96 2.41 14.17 4.04
CA GLU A 96 3.67 14.16 4.80
C GLU A 96 4.60 15.32 4.37
N LEU A 97 4.69 15.57 3.07
CA LEU A 97 5.49 16.67 2.52
C LEU A 97 4.93 18.04 2.93
N ASP A 98 3.61 18.24 2.89
CA ASP A 98 2.97 19.49 3.31
C ASP A 98 3.26 19.81 4.79
N VAL A 99 3.26 18.79 5.64
CA VAL A 99 3.64 18.89 7.06
C VAL A 99 5.11 19.29 7.20
N GLU A 100 6.02 18.64 6.47
CA GLU A 100 7.45 18.95 6.51
C GLU A 100 7.71 20.41 6.09
N ILE A 101 7.07 20.86 5.00
CA ILE A 101 7.16 22.23 4.50
C ILE A 101 6.68 23.23 5.56
N ALA A 102 5.55 22.96 6.22
CA ALA A 102 5.01 23.80 7.28
C ALA A 102 5.97 23.87 8.49
N GLY A 103 6.54 22.73 8.90
CA GLY A 103 7.55 22.66 9.95
C GLY A 103 8.81 23.47 9.62
N CYS A 104 9.33 23.37 8.40
CA CYS A 104 10.48 24.16 7.94
C CYS A 104 10.17 25.66 7.84
N ALA A 105 8.94 26.03 7.49
CA ALA A 105 8.52 27.43 7.48
C ALA A 105 8.49 28.01 8.91
N LEU A 106 7.91 27.28 9.86
CA LEU A 106 7.87 27.65 11.28
C LEU A 106 9.28 27.79 11.89
N ALA A 107 10.18 26.85 11.61
CA ALA A 107 11.55 26.92 12.10
C ALA A 107 12.27 28.18 11.58
N ARG A 108 12.06 28.55 10.31
CA ARG A 108 12.63 29.76 9.71
C ARG A 108 12.09 31.06 10.31
N THR A 109 10.82 31.10 10.73
CA THR A 109 10.26 32.30 11.39
C THR A 109 10.83 32.47 12.80
N LEU A 110 10.92 31.38 13.57
CA LEU A 110 11.48 31.42 14.93
C LEU A 110 12.96 31.86 14.97
N CYS A 111 13.76 31.51 13.96
CA CYS A 111 15.15 31.96 13.86
C CYS A 111 15.30 33.45 13.52
N LYS A 112 14.26 34.12 12.97
CA LYS A 112 14.31 35.56 12.65
C LYS A 112 13.91 36.45 13.82
N GLU A 113 13.27 35.89 14.86
CA GLU A 113 12.87 36.62 16.08
C GLU A 113 13.92 36.57 17.20
N ARG A 114 15.09 35.98 16.97
CA ARG A 114 16.24 35.96 17.89
C ARG A 114 17.40 36.76 17.31
#